data_AF-A0AAW5Z019-F1
#
_entry.id   AF-A0AAW5Z019-F1
#
_cell.length_a   1.000
_cell.length_b   1.000
_cell.length_c   1.000
_cell.angle_alpha   90.00
_cell.angle_beta   90.00
_cell.angle_gamma   90.00
#
_symmetry.space_group_name_H-M   'P 1'
#
loop_
_entity.id
_entity.type
_entity.pdbx_description
1 polymer ?
#
loop_
_entity_poly.entity_id
_entity_poly.type
_entity_poly.pdbx_seq_one_letter_code
_entity_poly.pdbx_strand_id
1 'polypeptide(L)'
;ELKGYTADKAQIDKQTVNGDSKDLAFTVTYTKNAPTITPEQKKVNEIIHYQGAGNQTPADHAASVEFTRQVSTDAVTGEKTYGAWSA
;
A
#
# COMPACT_ATOMS: atom_id res chain seq x y z
N GLU A 1 -11.49 4.03 -17.64
CA GLU A 1 -10.14 4.13 -17.04
C GLU A 1 -9.61 2.72 -16.78
N LEU A 2 -8.34 2.43 -17.05
CA LEU A 2 -7.75 1.10 -16.84
C LEU A 2 -7.20 1.04 -15.41
N LYS A 3 -7.77 0.20 -14.55
CA LYS A 3 -7.39 0.11 -13.14
C LYS A 3 -5.88 -0.11 -12.99
N GLY A 4 -5.23 0.74 -12.19
CA GLY A 4 -3.79 0.65 -11.92
C GLY A 4 -2.88 1.23 -12.99
N TYR A 5 -3.43 1.90 -14.02
CA TYR A 5 -2.68 2.59 -15.05
C TYR A 5 -3.17 4.02 -15.25
N THR A 6 -2.28 4.90 -15.68
CA THR A 6 -2.59 6.26 -16.12
C THR A 6 -2.24 6.39 -17.59
N ALA A 7 -3.19 6.90 -18.37
CA ALA A 7 -2.97 7.23 -19.77
C ALA A 7 -2.18 8.55 -19.88
N ASP A 8 -1.26 8.63 -20.83
CA ASP A 8 -0.55 9.87 -21.16
C ASP A 8 -1.47 10.93 -21.78
N LYS A 9 -2.60 10.49 -22.35
CA LYS A 9 -3.65 11.35 -22.92
C LYS A 9 -4.99 10.92 -22.37
N ALA A 10 -5.69 11.85 -21.72
CA ALA A 10 -7.06 11.63 -21.24
C ALA A 10 -8.07 11.56 -22.39
N GLN A 11 -7.79 12.27 -23.48
CA GLN A 11 -8.58 12.28 -24.71
C GLN A 11 -7.71 12.61 -25.92
N ILE A 12 -8.23 12.32 -27.12
CA ILE A 12 -7.69 12.81 -28.38
C ILE A 12 -8.55 13.98 -28.84
N ASP A 13 -7.91 15.11 -29.17
CA ASP A 13 -8.61 16.32 -29.56
C ASP A 13 -9.30 16.18 -30.93
N LYS A 14 -10.27 17.07 -31.18
CA LYS A 14 -10.97 17.14 -32.47
C LYS A 14 -10.00 17.37 -33.62
N GLN A 15 -10.19 16.60 -34.69
CA GLN A 15 -9.43 16.73 -35.94
C GLN A 15 -10.32 17.35 -37.03
N THR A 16 -9.70 18.06 -37.97
CA THR A 16 -10.36 18.61 -39.16
C THR A 16 -9.76 17.95 -40.39
N VAL A 17 -10.60 17.40 -41.28
CA VAL A 17 -10.19 16.68 -42.49
C VAL A 17 -11.00 17.15 -43.71
N ASN A 18 -10.51 16.84 -44.91
CA ASN A 18 -11.12 17.11 -46.20
C ASN A 18 -10.92 15.92 -47.16
N GLY A 19 -11.39 16.02 -48.41
CA GLY A 19 -11.35 14.93 -49.40
C GLY A 19 -9.95 14.41 -49.76
N ASP A 20 -8.90 15.21 -49.51
CA ASP A 20 -7.51 14.86 -49.79
C ASP A 20 -6.74 14.42 -48.53
N SER A 21 -7.41 14.38 -47.38
CA SER A 21 -6.76 14.05 -46.11
C SER A 21 -6.36 12.58 -46.08
N LYS A 22 -5.18 12.33 -45.51
CA LYS A 22 -4.70 10.98 -45.21
C LYS A 22 -5.29 10.47 -43.89
N ASP A 23 -5.16 9.18 -43.67
CA ASP A 23 -5.51 8.55 -42.40
C ASP A 23 -4.74 9.19 -41.23
N LEU A 24 -5.45 9.41 -40.13
CA LEU A 24 -4.87 9.87 -38.87
C LEU A 24 -4.69 8.68 -37.94
N ALA A 25 -3.51 8.55 -37.35
CA ALA A 25 -3.21 7.53 -36.35
C ALA A 25 -2.80 8.21 -35.04
N PHE A 26 -3.36 7.74 -33.93
CA PHE A 26 -3.03 8.22 -32.59
C PHE A 26 -2.61 7.05 -31.72
N THR A 27 -1.62 7.28 -30.87
CA THR A 27 -1.17 6.32 -29.87
C THR A 27 -1.41 6.91 -28.49
N VAL A 28 -2.10 6.16 -27.65
CA VAL A 28 -2.26 6.43 -26.22
C VAL A 28 -1.43 5.39 -25.48
N THR A 29 -0.55 5.86 -24.60
CA THR A 29 0.34 5.01 -23.82
C THR A 29 -0.16 4.95 -22.39
N TYR A 30 -0.32 3.75 -21.86
CA TYR A 30 -0.68 3.51 -20.47
C TYR A 30 0.56 3.18 -19.65
N THR A 31 0.77 3.93 -18.58
CA THR A 31 1.87 3.69 -17.63
C THR A 31 1.29 3.11 -16.34
N LYS A 32 1.95 2.06 -15.82
CA LYS A 32 1.56 1.45 -14.54
C LYS A 32 1.72 2.46 -13.41
N ASN A 33 0.71 2.59 -12.57
CA ASN A 33 0.73 3.49 -11.43
C ASN A 33 1.75 3.01 -10.39
N ALA A 34 2.33 3.96 -9.66
CA ALA A 34 3.17 3.65 -8.52
C ALA A 34 2.38 2.84 -7.47
N PRO A 35 3.04 1.93 -6.73
CA PRO A 35 2.38 1.22 -5.65
C PRO A 35 1.97 2.19 -4.53
N THR A 36 0.90 1.85 -3.83
CA THR A 36 0.49 2.58 -2.62
C THR A 36 1.32 2.07 -1.45
N ILE A 37 1.92 2.98 -0.68
CA ILE A 37 2.70 2.65 0.53
C ILE A 37 1.90 3.05 1.77
N THR A 38 1.66 2.11 2.67
CA THR A 38 0.94 2.35 3.94
C THR A 38 1.69 1.75 5.13
N PRO A 39 1.68 2.38 6.31
CA PRO A 39 2.22 1.77 7.52
C PRO A 39 1.30 0.65 8.02
N GLU A 40 1.91 -0.40 8.58
CA GLU A 40 1.25 -1.43 9.38
C GLU A 40 1.88 -1.42 10.76
N GLN A 41 1.04 -1.45 11.80
CA GLN A 41 1.47 -1.39 13.19
C GLN A 41 1.04 -2.66 13.92
N LYS A 42 1.91 -3.15 14.81
CA LYS A 42 1.62 -4.28 15.68
C LYS A 42 2.17 -4.01 17.07
N LYS A 43 1.28 -4.05 18.06
CA LYS A 43 1.67 -3.99 19.47
C LYS A 43 1.93 -5.39 20.01
N VAL A 44 3.10 -5.59 20.62
CA VAL A 44 3.48 -6.81 21.33
C VAL A 44 3.48 -6.50 22.82
N ASN A 45 2.83 -7.35 23.62
CA ASN A 45 2.73 -7.18 25.07
C ASN A 45 3.58 -8.24 25.78
N GLU A 46 4.26 -7.83 26.84
CA GLU A 46 4.94 -8.68 27.82
C GLU A 46 4.11 -8.66 29.11
N ILE A 47 3.84 -9.83 29.67
CA ILE A 47 3.14 -9.98 30.94
C ILE A 47 3.94 -10.95 31.81
N ILE A 48 4.29 -10.51 33.02
CA ILE A 48 5.00 -11.30 34.02
C ILE A 48 4.00 -11.71 35.10
N HIS A 49 3.78 -13.01 35.24
CA HIS A 49 2.95 -13.60 36.28
C HIS A 49 3.79 -14.01 37.48
N TYR A 50 3.38 -13.58 38.68
CA TYR A 50 4.03 -13.96 39.94
C TYR A 50 3.21 -15.03 40.66
N GLN A 51 3.87 -16.00 41.31
CA GLN A 51 3.21 -17.07 42.06
C GLN A 51 4.03 -17.53 43.28
N GLY A 52 3.36 -18.13 44.27
CA GLY A 52 4.02 -18.90 45.35
C GLY A 52 4.04 -18.28 46.74
N ALA A 53 3.51 -17.07 46.94
CA ALA A 53 3.50 -16.39 48.25
C ALA A 53 2.10 -16.31 48.90
N GLY A 54 1.17 -17.17 48.47
CA GLY A 54 -0.22 -17.14 48.94
C GLY A 54 -0.84 -15.74 48.77
N ASN A 55 -1.40 -15.20 49.86
CA ASN A 55 -2.00 -13.86 49.88
C ASN A 55 -0.99 -12.70 49.70
N GLN A 56 0.32 -12.98 49.71
CA GLN A 56 1.38 -11.99 49.48
C GLN A 56 1.93 -12.04 48.06
N THR A 57 1.34 -12.85 47.17
CA THR A 57 1.76 -12.91 45.77
C THR A 57 1.50 -11.55 45.10
N PRO A 58 2.51 -10.91 44.49
CA PRO A 58 2.33 -9.65 43.77
C PRO A 58 1.36 -9.77 42.59
N ALA A 59 0.79 -8.64 42.17
CA ALA A 59 0.04 -8.57 40.93
C ALA A 59 0.96 -8.68 39.71
N ASP A 60 0.40 -9.11 38.58
CA ASP A 60 1.10 -9.19 37.32
C ASP A 60 1.73 -7.84 36.91
N HIS A 61 2.88 -7.93 36.25
CA HIS A 61 3.48 -6.78 35.58
C HIS A 61 3.21 -6.86 34.08
N ALA A 62 2.93 -5.73 33.43
CA ALA A 62 2.72 -5.68 32.00
C ALA A 62 3.52 -4.54 31.36
N ALA A 63 4.14 -4.83 30.21
CA ALA A 63 4.85 -3.88 29.35
C ALA A 63 4.46 -4.12 27.88
N SER A 64 4.79 -3.19 26.99
CA SER A 64 4.51 -3.35 25.56
C SER A 64 5.46 -2.57 24.66
N VAL A 65 5.69 -3.11 23.47
CA VAL A 65 6.44 -2.46 22.39
C VAL A 65 5.56 -2.41 21.15
N GLU A 66 5.54 -1.27 20.46
CA GLU A 66 4.87 -1.11 19.18
C GLU A 66 5.89 -1.28 18.05
N PHE A 67 5.58 -2.14 17.09
CA PHE A 67 6.36 -2.35 15.90
C PHE A 67 5.62 -1.75 14.70
N THR A 68 6.36 -1.14 13.78
CA THR A 68 5.84 -0.61 12.53
C THR A 68 6.63 -1.17 11.34
N ARG A 69 5.95 -1.42 10.22
CA ARG A 69 6.55 -1.73 8.92
C ARG A 69 5.81 -1.04 7.79
N GLN A 70 6.49 -0.82 6.66
CA GLN A 70 5.82 -0.34 5.44
C GLN A 70 5.23 -1.51 4.64
N VAL A 71 4.07 -1.29 4.05
CA VAL A 71 3.38 -2.21 3.16
C VAL A 71 3.22 -1.54 1.80
N SER A 72 3.83 -2.11 0.76
CA SER A 72 3.67 -1.66 -0.62
C SER A 72 2.60 -2.51 -1.31
N THR A 73 1.60 -1.86 -1.89
CA THR A 73 0.49 -2.50 -2.62
C THR A 73 0.58 -2.20 -4.10
N ASP A 74 0.70 -3.24 -4.92
CA ASP A 74 0.74 -3.13 -6.37
C ASP A 74 -0.57 -2.54 -6.93
N ALA A 75 -0.46 -1.51 -7.76
CA ALA A 75 -1.63 -0.76 -8.23
C ALA A 75 -2.55 -1.55 -9.19
N VAL A 76 -2.07 -2.64 -9.79
CA VAL A 76 -2.80 -3.44 -10.78
C VAL A 76 -3.37 -4.69 -10.13
N THR A 77 -2.50 -5.47 -9.48
CA THR A 77 -2.82 -6.78 -8.91
C THR A 77 -3.34 -6.68 -7.48
N GLY A 78 -3.01 -5.62 -6.75
CA GLY A 78 -3.27 -5.50 -5.32
C GLY A 78 -2.34 -6.36 -4.45
N GLU A 79 -1.33 -7.01 -5.03
CA GLU A 79 -0.34 -7.80 -4.30
C GLU A 79 0.43 -6.93 -3.30
N LYS A 80 0.68 -7.47 -2.11
CA LYS A 80 1.36 -6.76 -1.02
C LYS A 80 2.77 -7.28 -0.82
N THR A 81 3.71 -6.35 -0.71
CA THR A 81 5.08 -6.62 -0.26
C THR A 81 5.32 -5.89 1.06
N TYR A 82 5.96 -6.60 2.00
CA TYR A 82 6.10 -6.15 3.38
C TYR A 82 7.57 -5.81 3.66
N GLY A 83 7.81 -4.61 4.16
CA GLY A 83 9.11 -4.20 4.66
C GLY A 83 9.49 -4.88 5.98
N ALA A 84 10.71 -4.61 6.44
CA ALA A 84 11.18 -5.05 7.74
C ALA A 84 10.40 -4.34 8.87
N TRP A 85 10.22 -5.05 9.98
CA TRP A 85 9.71 -4.43 11.21
C TRP A 85 10.76 -3.51 11.84
N SER A 86 10.29 -2.42 12.40
CA SER A 86 11.04 -1.48 13.25
C SER A 86 10.25 -1.23 14.53
N ALA A 87 10.94 -1.00 15.65
CA ALA A 87 10.35 -0.65 16.95
C ALA A 87 10.77 0.75 17.36
#